data_AF-A0A661PCN7-F1
#
_entry.id   AF-A0A661PCN7-F1
#
_cell.length_a   1.000
_cell.length_b   1.000
_cell.length_c   1.000
_cell.angle_alpha   90.00
_cell.angle_beta   90.00
_cell.angle_gamma   90.00
#
_symmetry.space_group_name_H-M   'P 1'
#
loop_
_entity.id
_entity.type
_entity.pdbx_description
1 polymer ?
#
loop_
_entity_poly.entity_id
_entity_poly.type
_entity_poly.pdbx_seq_one_letter_code
_entity_poly.pdbx_strand_id
1 'polypeptide(L)' 'MNTAIRVVVILLLLSLPAVAEQQGFQDELLDLMAGNWLMTGTIGGTQVTHDLVAEWVLGHQYLRFHEVAREVDSEG' A
#
# COMPACT_ATOMS: atom_id res chain seq x y z
N MET A 1 -16.87 -39.28 22.97
CA MET A 1 -16.89 -37.88 22.48
C MET A 1 -17.77 -37.83 21.23
N ASN A 2 -18.90 -37.13 21.31
CA ASN A 2 -19.97 -37.19 20.30
C ASN A 2 -19.46 -36.69 18.93
N THR A 3 -19.79 -37.37 17.84
CA THR A 3 -19.33 -37.02 16.47
C THR A 3 -19.69 -35.58 16.09
N ALA A 4 -20.85 -35.10 16.56
CA ALA A 4 -21.29 -33.72 16.41
C ALA A 4 -20.34 -32.70 17.08
N ILE A 5 -19.80 -33.02 18.26
CA ILE A 5 -18.85 -32.15 18.96
C ILE A 5 -17.54 -32.04 18.18
N ARG A 6 -17.09 -33.14 17.56
CA ARG A 6 -15.89 -33.14 16.71
C ARG A 6 -16.06 -32.26 15.47
N VAL A 7 -17.22 -32.34 14.81
CA VAL A 7 -17.52 -31.52 13.62
C VAL A 7 -17.59 -30.04 13.98
N VAL A 8 -18.23 -29.68 15.09
CA VAL A 8 -18.30 -28.29 15.56
C VAL A 8 -16.91 -27.72 15.89
N VAL A 9 -16.06 -28.49 16.55
CA VAL A 9 -14.68 -28.07 16.88
C VAL A 9 -13.84 -27.89 15.62
N ILE A 10 -13.96 -28.78 14.63
CA ILE A 10 -13.24 -28.67 13.35
C ILE A 10 -13.70 -27.42 12.58
N LEU A 11 -15.01 -27.15 12.53
CA LEU A 11 -15.54 -25.94 11.88
C LEU A 11 -15.06 -24.66 12.57
N LEU A 12 -14.97 -24.64 13.90
CA LEU A 12 -14.43 -23.51 14.68
C LEU A 12 -12.94 -23.28 14.42
N LEU A 13 -12.15 -24.35 14.30
CA LEU A 13 -10.71 -24.23 14.01
C LEU A 13 -10.43 -23.74 12.59
N LEU A 14 -11.30 -24.09 11.63
CA LEU A 14 -11.18 -23.63 10.23
C LEU A 14 -11.52 -22.15 10.04
N SER A 15 -12.21 -21.50 10.99
CA SER A 15 -12.52 -20.05 10.92
C SER A 15 -11.43 -19.11 11.43
N LEU A 16 -10.38 -19.65 12.08
CA LEU A 16 -9.30 -18.85 12.66
C LEU A 16 -8.36 -18.11 11.67
N PRO A 17 -8.05 -18.62 10.45
CA PRO A 17 -7.05 -17.96 9.60
C PRO A 17 -7.52 -16.61 9.05
N ALA A 18 -8.82 -16.30 9.09
CA ALA A 18 -9.33 -14.99 8.69
C ALA A 18 -8.94 -13.85 9.65
N VAL A 19 -8.52 -14.18 10.88
CA VAL A 19 -8.11 -13.20 11.91
C VAL A 19 -6.58 -13.00 11.91
N ALA A 20 -5.84 -13.77 11.12
CA ALA A 20 -4.39 -13.70 11.03
C ALA A 20 -3.89 -12.72 9.94
N GLU A 21 -4.78 -11.96 9.30
CA GLU A 21 -4.39 -10.78 8.53
C GLU A 21 -3.64 -9.84 9.47
N GLN A 22 -2.32 -9.75 9.31
CA GLN A 22 -1.48 -8.86 10.11
C GLN A 22 -2.02 -7.44 9.91
N GLN A 23 -2.43 -6.78 10.99
CA GLN A 23 -2.85 -5.38 10.92
C GLN A 23 -1.76 -4.59 10.20
N GLY A 24 -2.17 -3.86 9.17
CA GLY A 24 -1.28 -2.99 8.39
C GLY A 24 -0.48 -2.05 9.28
N PHE A 25 0.69 -1.63 8.80
CA PHE A 25 1.51 -0.64 9.49
C PHE A 25 0.77 0.70 9.54
N GLN A 26 0.26 1.08 10.72
CA GLN A 26 -0.46 2.34 10.88
C GLN A 26 0.50 3.46 11.24
N ASP A 27 0.56 4.47 10.38
CA ASP A 27 1.36 5.68 10.60
C ASP A 27 0.65 6.88 9.97
N GLU A 28 0.30 7.86 10.80
CA GLU A 28 -0.50 9.02 10.40
C GLU A 28 0.20 9.88 9.34
N LEU A 29 1.54 10.00 9.40
CA LEU A 29 2.28 10.78 8.40
C LEU A 29 2.23 10.07 7.05
N LEU A 30 2.48 8.76 7.03
CA LEU A 30 2.46 8.00 5.78
C LEU A 30 1.05 7.92 5.19
N ASP A 31 0.02 7.86 6.03
CA ASP A 31 -1.38 7.93 5.60
C ASP A 31 -1.70 9.27 4.92
N LEU A 32 -1.15 10.38 5.44
CA LEU A 32 -1.26 11.71 4.81
C LEU A 32 -0.45 11.83 3.51
N MET A 33 0.61 11.03 3.34
CA MET A 33 1.42 11.00 2.11
C MET A 33 0.77 10.16 1.01
N ALA A 34 -0.14 9.25 1.33
CA ALA A 34 -0.83 8.44 0.32
C ALA A 34 -1.78 9.33 -0.51
N GLY A 35 -1.66 9.25 -1.84
CA GLY A 35 -2.45 10.05 -2.76
C GLY A 35 -1.74 10.37 -4.08
N ASN A 36 -2.38 11.25 -4.84
CA ASN A 36 -1.81 11.79 -6.08
C ASN A 36 -1.24 13.17 -5.80
N TRP A 37 -0.02 13.40 -6.25
CA TRP A 37 0.74 14.62 -6.00
C TRP A 37 1.27 15.20 -7.30
N LEU A 38 1.24 16.52 -7.38
CA LEU A 38 1.99 17.28 -8.37
C LEU A 38 3.25 17.80 -7.68
N MET A 39 4.41 17.26 -8.03
CA MET A 39 5.69 17.73 -7.50
C MET A 39 6.30 18.73 -8.46
N THR A 40 6.81 19.83 -7.90
CA THR A 40 7.58 20.84 -8.65
C THR A 40 8.88 21.11 -7.90
N GLY A 41 9.96 21.36 -8.62
CA GLY A 41 11.26 21.63 -8.01
C GLY A 41 12.34 21.92 -9.03
N THR A 42 13.57 22.03 -8.56
CA THR A 42 14.74 22.27 -9.43
C THR A 42 15.65 21.05 -9.41
N ILE A 43 15.90 20.45 -10.59
CA ILE A 43 16.87 19.36 -10.78
C ILE A 43 17.93 19.85 -11.76
N GLY A 44 19.21 19.78 -11.37
CA GLY A 44 20.32 20.22 -12.23
C GLY A 44 20.27 21.70 -12.64
N GLY A 45 19.57 22.54 -11.86
CA GLY A 45 19.37 23.97 -12.18
C GLY A 45 18.15 24.24 -13.08
N THR A 46 17.46 23.20 -13.56
CA THR A 46 16.25 23.32 -14.37
C THR A 46 15.01 23.11 -13.52
N GLN A 47 13.99 23.94 -13.73
CA GLN A 47 12.68 23.75 -13.13
C GLN A 47 12.00 22.55 -13.77
N VAL A 48 11.54 21.61 -12.94
CA VAL A 48 10.90 20.36 -13.36
C VAL A 48 9.54 20.18 -12.70
N THR A 49 8.70 19.37 -13.34
CA THR A 49 7.36 18.99 -12.86
C THR A 49 7.14 17.49 -13.01
N HIS A 50 6.70 16.83 -11.95
CA HIS A 50 6.49 15.38 -11.91
C HIS A 50 5.11 15.05 -11.33
N ASP A 51 4.44 14.07 -11.92
CA ASP A 51 3.25 13.44 -11.34
C ASP A 51 3.70 12.26 -10.47
N LEU A 52 3.27 12.24 -9.21
CA LEU A 52 3.62 11.21 -8.24
C LEU A 52 2.36 10.56 -7.69
N VAL A 53 2.32 9.23 -7.73
CA VAL A 53 1.31 8.40 -7.07
C VAL A 53 1.96 7.69 -5.89
N ALA A 54 1.47 7.96 -4.69
CA ALA A 54 1.87 7.30 -3.46
C ALA A 54 0.73 6.39 -2.97
N GLU A 55 0.97 5.09 -2.86
CA GLU A 55 -0.08 4.14 -2.52
C GLU A 55 0.40 3.02 -1.58
N TRP A 56 -0.50 2.60 -0.69
CA TRP A 56 -0.27 1.47 0.20
C TRP A 56 -0.33 0.16 -0.59
N VAL A 57 0.71 -0.65 -0.46
CA VAL A 57 0.80 -1.98 -1.08
C VAL A 57 1.09 -3.05 -0.04
N LEU A 58 0.90 -4.32 -0.44
CA LEU A 58 1.15 -5.50 0.40
C LEU A 58 0.44 -5.43 1.76
N GLY A 59 -0.87 -5.16 1.73
CA GLY A 59 -1.67 -5.11 2.96
C GLY A 59 -1.28 -3.96 3.89
N HIS A 60 -0.99 -2.78 3.31
CA HIS A 60 -0.66 -1.57 4.08
C HIS A 60 0.66 -1.71 4.86
N GLN A 61 1.66 -2.37 4.25
CA GLN A 61 2.99 -2.56 4.85
C GLN A 61 4.07 -1.68 4.21
N TYR A 62 3.84 -1.26 2.97
CA TYR A 62 4.77 -0.42 2.23
C TYR A 62 4.00 0.69 1.51
N LEU A 63 4.55 1.90 1.53
CA LEU A 63 4.09 3.01 0.72
C LEU A 63 4.93 3.04 -0.57
N ARG A 64 4.32 2.68 -1.70
CA ARG A 64 4.95 2.67 -3.02
C ARG A 64 4.81 4.05 -3.66
N PHE A 65 5.92 4.58 -4.15
CA PHE A 65 5.96 5.80 -4.95
C PHE A 65 6.15 5.44 -6.42
N HIS A 66 5.26 5.91 -7.27
CA HIS A 66 5.40 5.86 -8.71
C HIS A 66 5.44 7.29 -9.25
N GLU A 67 6.53 7.65 -9.91
CA GLU A 67 6.82 9.01 -10.34
C GLU A 67 6.99 9.02 -11.86
N VAL A 68 6.41 10.03 -12.50
CA VAL A 68 6.53 10.28 -13.94
C VAL A 68 6.82 11.76 -14.17
N ALA A 69 7.94 12.05 -14.82
CA ALA A 69 8.27 13.40 -15.26
C ALA A 69 7.28 13.85 -16.35
N ARG A 70 6.79 15.09 -16.25
CA ARG A 70 5.99 15.69 -17.33
C ARG A 70 6.86 16.21 -18.46
N GLU A 71 8.11 16.55 -18.16
CA GLU A 71 9.07 16.88 -19.20
C GLU A 71 9.42 15.61 -19.97
N VAL A 72 9.09 15.62 -21.26
CA VAL A 72 9.54 14.63 -22.23
C VAL A 72 10.91 15.09 -22.70
N ASP A 73 11.94 14.25 -22.51
CA ASP A 73 13.25 14.54 -23.10
C ASP A 73 13.21 14.35 -24.63
N SER A 74 14.31 14.61 -25.32
CA SER A 74 14.35 14.47 -26.78
C SER A 74 14.21 13.01 -27.28
N GLU A 75 14.23 12.02 -26.38
CA GLU A 75 14.11 10.60 -26.70
C GLU A 75 12.74 9.99 -26.35
N GLY A 76 11.93 10.68 -25.55
CA GLY A 76 10.55 10.29 -25.23
C GLY A 76 10.39 9.73 -23.82
#